data_AF-I9C832-F1
#
_entry.id   AF-I9C832-F1
#
_cell.length_a   1.000
_cell.length_b   1.000
_cell.length_c   1.000
_cell.angle_alpha   90.00
_cell.angle_beta   90.00
_cell.angle_gamma   90.00
#
_symmetry.space_group_name_H-M   'P 1'
#
loop_
_entity.id
_entity.type
_entity.pdbx_description
1 polymer ?
#
loop_
_entity_poly.entity_id
_entity_poly.type
_entity_poly.pdbx_seq_one_letter_code
_entity_poly.pdbx_strand_id
1 'polypeptide(L)' 'MAIPAYAVATYLSQSQRSKGPFEGPLERPMLTEVARRKALPGEKNRKLYDERGLFLLVRPSGSKVWRMKYLFAG' A
#
# COMPACT_ATOMS: atom_id res chain seq x y z
N MET A 1 -40.23 -31.20 -6.09
CA MET A 1 -39.74 -30.23 -5.10
C MET A 1 -38.56 -29.50 -5.71
N ALA A 2 -38.78 -28.31 -6.27
CA ALA A 2 -37.80 -27.55 -7.03
C ALA A 2 -37.37 -26.34 -6.20
N ILE A 3 -36.07 -26.23 -5.91
CA ILE A 3 -35.51 -25.03 -5.28
C ILE A 3 -35.66 -23.89 -6.30
N PRO A 4 -36.32 -22.78 -5.94
CA PRO A 4 -36.56 -21.69 -6.88
C PRO A 4 -35.25 -21.00 -7.24
N ALA A 5 -35.03 -20.77 -8.54
CA ALA A 5 -33.81 -20.21 -9.13
C ALA A 5 -33.36 -18.85 -8.54
N TYR A 6 -34.25 -18.15 -7.81
CA TYR A 6 -33.89 -16.93 -7.09
C TYR A 6 -32.83 -17.16 -5.99
N ALA A 7 -32.74 -18.38 -5.44
CA ALA A 7 -31.79 -18.69 -4.37
C ALA A 7 -30.33 -18.78 -4.86
N VAL A 8 -30.11 -19.04 -6.16
CA VAL A 8 -28.77 -19.01 -6.76
C VAL A 8 -28.30 -17.57 -6.97
N ALA A 9 -29.22 -16.63 -7.19
CA ALA A 9 -28.90 -15.22 -7.43
C ALA A 9 -28.50 -14.46 -6.14
N THR A 10 -29.08 -14.82 -4.98
CA THR A 10 -28.65 -14.23 -3.70
C THR A 10 -27.33 -14.80 -3.19
N TYR A 11 -26.99 -16.05 -3.55
CA TYR A 11 -25.74 -16.68 -3.13
C TYR A 11 -24.51 -16.16 -3.89
N LEU A 12 -24.66 -15.77 -5.16
CA LEU A 12 -23.56 -15.17 -5.93
C LEU A 12 -23.38 -13.66 -5.70
N SER A 13 -24.29 -13.00 -4.96
CA SER A 13 -24.19 -11.56 -4.67
C SER A 13 -23.35 -11.24 -3.42
N GLN A 14 -23.10 -12.23 -2.55
CA GLN A 14 -22.22 -12.06 -1.37
C GLN A 14 -20.76 -12.44 -1.61
N SER A 15 -20.34 -12.71 -2.86
CA SER A 15 -18.92 -12.89 -3.19
C SER A 15 -18.22 -11.57 -3.53
N GLN A 16 -18.93 -10.43 -3.50
CA GLN A 16 -18.31 -9.12 -3.38
C GLN A 16 -17.84 -8.89 -1.94
N ARG A 17 -17.03 -9.83 -1.41
CA ARG A 17 -16.10 -9.53 -0.35
C ARG A 17 -15.22 -8.44 -0.92
N SER A 18 -15.49 -7.19 -0.52
CA SER A 18 -14.52 -6.12 -0.60
C SER A 18 -13.26 -6.68 0.05
N LYS A 19 -12.38 -7.24 -0.79
CA LYS A 19 -10.98 -7.35 -0.45
C LYS A 19 -10.52 -5.90 -0.41
N GLY A 20 -10.80 -5.25 0.71
CA GLY A 20 -9.98 -4.14 1.15
C GLY A 20 -8.53 -4.59 1.03
N PRO A 21 -7.60 -3.71 0.64
CA PRO A 21 -6.30 -4.09 0.08
C PRO A 21 -5.36 -4.84 1.04
N PHE A 22 -5.84 -5.29 2.19
CA PHE A 22 -5.03 -5.86 3.25
C PHE A 22 -5.85 -6.71 4.23
N GLU A 23 -6.07 -7.99 3.93
CA GLU A 23 -6.44 -8.98 4.96
C GLU A 23 -5.52 -10.20 4.81
N GLY A 24 -4.29 -10.07 5.30
CA GLY A 24 -3.31 -11.14 5.44
C GLY A 24 -2.45 -10.93 6.70
N PRO A 25 -2.10 -11.96 7.47
CA PRO A 25 -1.32 -11.79 8.68
C PRO A 25 0.15 -11.53 8.30
N LEU A 26 0.63 -10.33 8.60
CA LEU A 26 2.03 -9.86 8.46
C LEU A 26 2.51 -9.36 7.08
N GLU A 27 1.66 -8.73 6.27
CA GLU A 27 2.18 -7.91 5.17
C GLU A 27 2.62 -6.55 5.72
N ARG A 28 3.93 -6.34 5.91
CA ARG A 28 4.44 -4.98 6.16
C ARG A 28 4.03 -4.13 4.96
N PRO A 29 3.51 -2.89 5.12
CA PRO A 29 3.15 -2.07 3.98
C PRO A 29 4.43 -1.71 3.22
N MET A 30 4.81 -2.54 2.25
CA MET A 30 5.81 -2.23 1.24
C MET A 30 5.40 -0.92 0.58
N LEU A 31 6.36 -0.05 0.29
CA LEU A 31 6.04 1.25 -0.30
C LEU A 31 5.55 1.05 -1.74
N THR A 32 4.25 0.84 -1.88
CA THR A 32 3.63 0.58 -3.18
C THR A 32 3.83 1.79 -4.08
N GLU A 33 3.98 1.56 -5.38
CA GLU A 33 4.13 2.62 -6.38
C GLU A 33 3.05 3.71 -6.25
N VAL A 34 1.83 3.31 -5.88
CA VAL A 34 0.70 4.21 -5.61
C VAL A 34 0.99 5.14 -4.43
N ALA A 35 1.54 4.63 -3.32
CA ALA A 35 1.88 5.41 -2.14
C ALA A 35 3.03 6.40 -2.43
N ARG A 36 4.01 5.97 -3.23
CA ARG A 36 5.13 6.81 -3.70
C ARG A 36 4.67 7.96 -4.59
N ARG A 37 3.77 7.68 -5.53
CA ARG A 37 3.19 8.69 -6.42
C ARG A 37 2.32 9.68 -5.66
N LYS A 38 1.47 9.19 -4.75
CA LYS A 38 0.59 10.01 -3.90
C LYS A 38 1.32 10.80 -2.81
N ALA A 39 2.62 10.59 -2.62
CA ALA A 39 3.40 11.34 -1.65
C ALA A 39 3.42 12.83 -2.04
N LEU A 40 2.68 13.64 -1.28
CA LEU A 40 2.65 15.09 -1.42
C LEU A 40 3.84 15.70 -0.67
N PRO A 41 4.46 16.76 -1.23
CA PRO A 41 5.41 17.58 -0.48
C PRO A 41 4.67 18.25 0.67
N GLY A 42 5.14 18.03 1.90
CA GLY A 42 4.69 18.76 3.08
C GLY A 42 5.62 19.91 3.41
N GLU A 43 5.32 20.69 4.45
CA GLU A 43 6.16 21.79 4.95
C GLU A 43 7.55 21.31 5.41
N LYS A 44 7.68 20.03 5.76
CA LYS A 44 8.92 19.41 6.22
C LYS A 44 9.29 18.21 5.36
N ASN A 45 10.58 17.89 5.37
CA ASN A 45 11.12 16.71 4.70
C ASN A 45 10.44 15.44 5.21
N ARG A 46 9.73 14.73 4.33
CA ARG A 46 9.04 13.49 4.65
C ARG A 46 9.87 12.30 4.19
N LYS A 47 10.12 11.35 5.10
CA LYS A 47 10.81 10.08 4.80
C LYS A 47 9.77 8.98 4.67
N LEU A 48 9.72 8.36 3.50
CA LEU A 48 8.88 7.19 3.24
C LEU A 48 9.82 5.98 3.19
N TYR A 49 9.85 5.23 4.28
CA TYR A 49 10.67 4.03 4.38
C TYR A 49 10.05 2.92 3.54
N ASP A 50 10.91 2.22 2.83
CA ASP A 50 10.59 0.98 2.14
C ASP A 50 11.30 -0.14 2.89
N GLU A 51 12.11 -0.96 2.19
CA GLU A 51 12.81 -2.09 2.79
C GLU A 51 14.32 -1.88 2.92
N ARG A 52 14.95 -2.64 3.83
CA ARG A 52 16.43 -2.75 3.97
C ARG A 52 17.17 -1.40 4.09
N GLY A 53 16.51 -0.40 4.69
CA GLY A 53 17.10 0.94 4.88
C GLY A 53 16.97 1.88 3.68
N LEU A 54 16.29 1.47 2.61
CA LEU A 54 15.90 2.34 1.52
C LEU A 54 14.72 3.22 1.94
N PHE A 55 14.79 4.51 1.63
CA PHE A 55 13.70 5.43 1.86
C PHE A 55 13.62 6.49 0.75
N LEU A 56 12.41 6.91 0.43
CA LEU A 56 12.18 8.07 -0.42
C LEU A 56 12.13 9.32 0.45
N LEU A 57 12.98 10.29 0.14
CA LEU A 57 12.96 11.63 0.71
C LEU A 57 12.13 12.54 -0.18
N VAL A 58 11.00 13.01 0.35
CA VAL A 58 10.15 14.01 -0.29
C VAL A 58 10.46 15.35 0.34
N ARG A 59 11.04 16.25 -0.45
CA ARG A 59 11.40 17.61 -0.02
C ARG A 59 10.19 18.54 -0.17
N PRO A 60 10.10 19.63 0.63
CA PRO A 60 9.07 20.66 0.46
C PRO A 60 9.14 21.33 -0.93
N SER A 61 10.31 21.31 -1.59
CA SER A 61 10.50 21.77 -2.97
C SER A 61 9.83 20.89 -4.03
N GLY A 62 9.12 19.82 -3.64
CA GLY A 62 8.48 18.87 -4.56
C GLY A 62 9.41 17.79 -5.13
N SER A 63 10.72 17.89 -4.87
CA SER A 63 11.69 16.89 -5.33
C SER A 63 11.56 15.59 -4.54
N LYS A 64 11.50 14.45 -5.26
CA LYS A 64 11.45 13.10 -4.68
C LYS A 64 12.75 12.38 -5.03
N VAL A 65 13.51 11.96 -4.02
CA VAL A 65 14.80 11.27 -4.23
C VAL A 65 14.91 10.03 -3.35
N TRP A 66 15.46 8.96 -3.90
CA TRP A 66 15.77 7.75 -3.15
C TRP A 66 17.10 7.92 -2.40
N ARG A 67 17.10 7.51 -1.12
CA ARG A 67 18.28 7.50 -0.27
C ARG A 67 18.34 6.19 0.48
N MET A 68 19.55 5.66 0.66
CA MET A 68 19.79 4.45 1.42
C MET A 68 20.52 4.82 2.71
N LYS A 69 19.96 4.41 3.84
CA LYS A 69 20.68 4.39 5.10
C LYS A 69 21.47 3.09 5.15
N TYR A 70 22.75 3.17 4.87
CA TYR A 70 23.68 2.06 5.02
C TYR A 70 24.77 2.44 6.03
N LEU A 71 25.31 1.43 6.69
CA LEU A 71 26.53 1.53 7.49
C LEU A 71 27.60 0.80 6.69
N PHE A 72 28.69 1.49 6.41
CA PHE A 72 29.86 0.89 5.77
C PHE A 72 31.01 0.96 6.76
N ALA A 73 31.65 -0.19 7.00
CA ALA A 73 32.80 -0.36 7.88
C ALA A 73 32.62 -0.09 9.39
N GLY A 74 31.41 0.20 9.88
CA GLY A 74 31.11 0.32 11.32
C GLY A 74 31.40 1.70 11.89
#